data_AF-A0ABD2VX35-F1
#
_entry.id   AF-A0ABD2VX35-F1
#
_cell.length_a   1.000
_cell.length_b   1.000
_cell.length_c   1.000
_cell.angle_alpha   90.00
_cell.angle_beta   90.00
_cell.angle_gamma   90.00
#
_symmetry.space_group_name_H-M   'P 1'
#
loop_
_entity.id
_entity.type
_entity.pdbx_description
1 polymer ?
#
loop_
_entity_poly.entity_id
_entity_poly.type
_entity_poly.pdbx_seq_one_letter_code
_entity_poly.pdbx_strand_id
1 'polypeptide(L)' 'MPFLKCHKESRLKGLIERSKRNGWRCAIYDNGLPPDKSRYIGNWENDAKQGFGIQYWRLVYTMSRHAPCLNIY' A
#
# COMPACT_ATOMS: atom_id res chain seq x y z
N MET A 1 -27.49 4.81 37.53
CA MET A 1 -26.16 5.12 36.95
C MET A 1 -25.75 3.94 36.08
N PRO A 2 -25.58 4.09 34.76
CA PRO A 2 -25.16 2.96 33.94
C PRO A 2 -23.71 2.63 34.32
N PHE A 3 -23.48 1.38 34.66
CA PHE A 3 -22.20 0.79 34.98
C PHE A 3 -21.22 1.06 33.85
N LEU A 4 -20.14 1.78 34.16
CA LEU A 4 -19.05 2.04 33.23
C LEU A 4 -18.47 0.69 32.82
N LYS A 5 -18.70 0.28 31.57
CA LYS A 5 -18.11 -0.96 31.05
C LYS A 5 -16.60 -0.86 31.20
N CYS A 6 -16.00 -1.84 31.87
CA CYS A 6 -14.55 -1.91 32.05
C CYS A 6 -13.92 -2.18 30.68
N HIS A 7 -13.43 -1.12 30.04
CA HIS A 7 -12.82 -1.19 28.72
C HIS A 7 -11.40 -1.77 28.85
N LYS A 8 -11.28 -3.09 28.75
CA LYS A 8 -9.99 -3.82 28.81
C LYS A 8 -9.30 -3.89 27.44
N GLU A 9 -9.29 -2.79 26.69
CA GLU A 9 -8.42 -2.70 25.51
C GLU A 9 -7.00 -2.34 25.99
N SER A 10 -5.99 -3.00 25.44
CA SER A 10 -4.61 -2.61 25.75
C SER A 10 -4.31 -1.27 25.07
N ARG A 11 -3.54 -0.40 25.75
CA ARG A 11 -3.10 0.88 25.17
C ARG A 11 -2.46 0.71 23.79
N LEU A 12 -1.73 -0.38 23.59
CA LEU A 12 -1.07 -0.71 22.32
C LEU A 12 -2.08 -0.93 21.19
N LYS A 13 -3.22 -1.60 21.44
CA LYS A 13 -4.27 -1.79 20.43
C LYS A 13 -4.85 -0.44 19.98
N GLY A 14 -5.16 0.45 20.91
CA GLY A 14 -5.68 1.78 20.58
C GLY A 14 -4.67 2.64 19.81
N LEU A 15 -3.37 2.51 20.09
CA LEU A 15 -2.33 3.19 19.31
C LEU A 15 -2.24 2.64 17.88
N ILE A 16 -2.32 1.32 17.72
CA ILE A 16 -2.32 0.67 16.40
C ILE A 16 -3.53 1.17 15.59
N GLU A 17 -4.73 1.16 16.15
CA GLU A 17 -5.94 1.60 15.46
C GLU A 17 -5.86 3.07 14.99
N ARG A 18 -5.33 3.96 15.84
CA ARG A 18 -5.10 5.37 15.47
C ARG A 18 -4.02 5.54 14.41
N SER A 19 -3.07 4.60 14.33
CA SER A 19 -2.00 4.64 13.34
C SER A 19 -2.44 4.15 11.96
N LYS A 20 -3.57 3.43 11.86
CA LYS A 20 -4.09 2.94 10.58
C LYS A 20 -4.44 4.09 9.63
N ARG A 21 -4.22 3.89 8.34
CA ARG A 21 -4.59 4.85 7.30
C ARG A 21 -6.10 4.84 7.10
N ASN A 22 -6.72 5.95 7.47
CA ASN A 22 -8.12 6.28 7.18
C ASN A 22 -8.20 7.60 6.39
N GLY A 23 -9.19 7.72 5.50
CA GLY A 23 -9.50 8.91 4.70
C GLY A 23 -8.71 9.05 3.39
N TRP A 24 -8.87 10.20 2.72
CA TRP A 24 -8.23 10.51 1.45
C TRP A 24 -6.72 10.78 1.60
N ARG A 25 -5.88 10.10 0.82
CA ARG A 25 -4.42 10.20 0.89
C ARG A 25 -3.83 10.52 -0.48
N CYS A 26 -2.89 11.46 -0.51
CA CYS A 26 -2.34 11.96 -1.77
C CYS A 26 -1.15 11.17 -2.32
N ALA A 27 -0.38 10.42 -1.52
CA ALA A 27 0.76 9.67 -2.03
C ALA A 27 1.23 8.60 -1.05
N ILE A 28 0.70 7.39 -1.18
CA ILE A 28 1.30 6.26 -0.48
C ILE A 28 1.98 5.38 -1.50
N TYR A 29 3.30 5.30 -1.36
CA TYR A 29 4.13 4.38 -2.09
C TYR A 29 4.06 3.04 -1.37
N ASP A 30 3.76 1.98 -2.11
CA ASP A 30 3.81 0.64 -1.55
C ASP A 30 5.28 0.31 -1.25
N ASN A 31 5.55 -0.36 -0.12
CA ASN A 31 6.91 -0.69 0.37
C ASN A 31 7.62 -1.76 -0.49
N GLY A 32 7.18 -1.97 -1.73
CA GLY A 32 7.76 -2.96 -2.65
C GLY A 32 9.23 -2.67 -2.94
N LEU A 33 10.00 -3.75 -3.13
CA LEU A 33 11.37 -3.63 -3.62
C LEU A 33 11.38 -2.92 -4.99
N PRO A 34 12.42 -2.13 -5.30
CA PRO A 34 12.65 -1.70 -6.68
C PRO A 34 12.62 -2.93 -7.60
N PRO A 35 11.90 -2.91 -8.73
CA PRO A 35 11.41 -1.73 -9.45
C PRO A 35 9.94 -1.32 -9.22
N ASP A 36 9.16 -2.12 -8.51
CA ASP A 36 7.69 -2.06 -8.46
C ASP A 36 7.16 -1.09 -7.40
N LYS A 37 7.77 0.11 -7.33
CA LYS A 37 7.25 1.19 -6.48
C LYS A 37 5.97 1.76 -7.11
N SER A 38 4.85 1.06 -6.90
CA SER A 38 3.53 1.57 -7.24
C SER A 38 3.08 2.61 -6.20
N ARG A 39 2.28 3.58 -6.65
CA ARG A 39 1.71 4.62 -5.79
C ARG A 39 0.20 4.64 -5.95
N TYR A 40 -0.51 4.77 -4.84
CA TYR A 40 -1.96 4.96 -4.85
C TYR A 40 -2.36 6.33 -4.29
N ILE A 41 -3.29 6.97 -4.98
CA ILE A 41 -3.93 8.23 -4.60
C ILE A 41 -5.42 7.96 -4.47
N GLY A 42 -5.98 8.09 -3.29
CA GLY A 42 -7.40 7.79 -3.09
C GLY A 42 -7.75 7.59 -1.63
N ASN A 43 -8.94 7.06 -1.41
CA ASN A 43 -9.46 6.86 -0.07
C ASN A 43 -8.94 5.54 0.55
N TRP A 44 -8.62 5.62 1.84
CA TRP A 44 -8.13 4.50 2.64
C TRP A 44 -9.06 4.26 3.82
N GLU A 45 -9.26 2.99 4.15
CA GLU A 45 -10.00 2.56 5.33
C GLU A 45 -9.26 1.39 5.96
N ASN A 46 -8.84 1.55 7.21
CA ASN A 46 -8.11 0.55 7.99
C ASN A 46 -6.89 -0.04 7.25
N ASP A 47 -6.05 0.81 6.65
CA ASP A 47 -4.89 0.42 5.83
C ASP A 47 -5.20 -0.32 4.53
N ALA A 48 -6.48 -0.44 4.15
CA ALA A 48 -6.91 -0.94 2.85
C ALA A 48 -7.32 0.21 1.91
N LYS A 49 -7.10 0.01 0.60
CA LYS A 49 -7.55 0.94 -0.46
C LYS A 49 -9.07 0.74 -0.66
N GLN A 50 -9.87 1.80 -0.54
CA GLN A 50 -11.33 1.68 -0.63
C GLN A 50 -11.97 2.88 -1.33
N GLY A 51 -12.92 2.63 -2.22
CA GLY A 51 -13.60 3.66 -3.00
C GLY A 51 -12.80 4.10 -4.24
N PHE A 52 -13.13 5.29 -4.76
CA PHE A 52 -12.49 5.81 -5.97
C PHE A 52 -11.08 6.31 -5.71
N GLY A 53 -10.16 5.98 -6.61
CA GLY A 53 -8.77 6.43 -6.56
C GLY A 53 -8.02 6.08 -7.82
N ILE A 54 -6.80 6.59 -7.94
CA ILE A 54 -5.90 6.41 -9.07
C ILE A 54 -4.69 5.62 -8.60
N GLN A 55 -4.46 4.47 -9.25
CA GLN A 55 -3.29 3.65 -9.01
C GLN A 55 -2.27 3.83 -10.14
N TYR A 56 -1.05 4.22 -9.75
CA TYR A 56 0.08 4.36 -10.65
C TYR A 56 0.97 3.14 -10.53
N TRP A 57 1.06 2.39 -11.62
CA TRP A 57 1.95 1.25 -11.75
C TRP A 57 3.25 1.70 -12.39
N ARG A 58 4.38 1.36 -11.77
CA ARG A 58 5.68 1.52 -12.41
C ARG A 58 6.05 0.19 -13.06
N LEU A 59 5.86 0.09 -14.37
CA LEU A 59 6.38 -1.03 -15.13
C LEU A 59 7.85 -0.77 -15.42
N VAL A 60 8.74 -1.56 -14.84
CA VAL A 60 10.13 -1.60 -15.30
C VAL A 60 10.27 -2.84 -16.16
N TYR A 61 10.32 -2.61 -17.47
CA TYR A 61 10.80 -3.62 -18.40
C TYR A 61 12.27 -3.86 -18.09
N THR A 62 12.58 -4.95 -17.40
CA THR A 62 13.92 -5.50 -17.45
C THR A 62 14.10 -5.98 -18.89
N MET A 63 14.65 -5.14 -19.75
CA MET A 63 15.19 -5.62 -21.01
C MET A 63 16.29 -6.62 -20.65
N SER A 64 15.93 -7.90 -20.62
CA SER A 64 16.86 -9.00 -20.54
C SER A 64 17.74 -8.87 -21.78
N ARG A 65 18.95 -8.34 -21.60
CA ARG A 65 20.00 -8.24 -22.62
C ARG A 65 20.57 -9.62 -22.96
N HIS A 66 19.72 -10.59 -23.23
CA HIS A 66 20.12 -11.77 -23.97
C HIS A 66 19.72 -11.56 -25.41
N ALA A 67 20.66 -10.98 -26.17
CA ALA A 67 20.66 -11.16 -27.61
C ALA A 67 20.80 -12.68 -27.88
N PRO A 68 19.84 -13.35 -28.53
CA PRO A 68 20.20 -14.57 -29.23
C PRO A 68 21.07 -14.11 -30.40
N CYS A 69 22.36 -14.46 -30.36
CA CYS A 69 23.19 -14.48 -31.54
C CYS A 69 22.51 -15.46 -32.52
N LEU A 70 21.62 -14.95 -33.37
CA LEU A 70 21.10 -15.68 -34.50
C LEU A 70 22.28 -15.83 -35.46
N ASN A 71 22.86 -17.03 -35.45
CA ASN A 71 23.75 -17.54 -36.48
C ASN A 71 23.06 -17.32 -37.84
N ILE A 72 23.62 -16.40 -38.61
CA ILE A 72 23.32 -16.27 -40.02
C ILE A 72 24.32 -17.20 -40.73
N TYR A 73 23.75 -18.25 -41.34
CA TYR A 73 24.28 -19.15 -42.38
C TYR A 73 25.77 -19.52 -42.38
#